data_AF-A0A7K5X531-F1
#
_entry.id   AF-A0A7K5X531-F1
#
_cell.length_a   1.000
_cell.length_b   1.000
_cell.length_c   1.000
_cell.angle_alpha   90.00
_cell.angle_beta   90.00
_cell.angle_gamma   90.00
#
_symmetry.space_group_name_H-M   'P 1'
#
loop_
_entity.id
_entity.type
_entity.pdbx_description
1 polymer ?
#
loop_
_entity_poly.entity_id
_entity_poly.type
_entity_poly.pdbx_seq_one_letter_code
_entity_poly.pdbx_strand_id
1 'polypeptide(L)'
;MEKIFADPANESRKRDLGGKDPSEPELLKKIEQLEVELVQKEEKLLETDFLCEHVSRLTDRIRATAENGKQDTLLLAKRTSELQKKIKDRTQKMMALVAELSMKQALTIKLQQEVKDKEQFFMTVSSRIDQGLPPPKETEHEWLKVLRNEKMRKEAAEARAKRAAEEEQVAAPGRVHTTAEQRPNAYIPEDAYSLPLPRPYGAHAPFKPSEPSSHMRHFRKPTVKPIEI
;
A
#
# COMPACT_ATOMS: atom_id res chain seq x y z
N MET A 1 -97.79 -51.29 11.81
CA MET A 1 -97.41 -50.19 10.90
C MET A 1 -96.21 -50.54 10.02
N GLU A 2 -95.27 -51.40 10.44
CA GLU A 2 -94.05 -51.72 9.65
C GLU A 2 -94.26 -52.69 8.48
N LYS A 3 -95.32 -53.51 8.47
CA LYS A 3 -95.59 -54.44 7.36
C LYS A 3 -96.00 -53.77 6.03
N ILE A 4 -96.35 -52.48 6.06
CA ILE A 4 -96.76 -51.72 4.85
C ILE A 4 -95.52 -51.17 4.11
N PHE A 5 -94.39 -51.00 4.81
CA PHE A 5 -93.16 -50.45 4.23
C PHE A 5 -92.22 -51.50 3.62
N ALA A 6 -92.51 -52.78 3.85
CA ALA A 6 -91.74 -53.92 3.35
C ALA A 6 -92.40 -54.62 2.15
N ASP A 7 -93.45 -54.03 1.57
CA ASP A 7 -94.12 -54.60 0.40
C ASP A 7 -93.44 -54.11 -0.90
N PRO A 8 -92.74 -54.99 -1.66
CA PRO A 8 -92.05 -54.63 -2.89
C PRO A 8 -92.99 -54.27 -4.05
N ALA A 9 -94.30 -54.41 -3.89
CA ALA A 9 -95.30 -54.08 -4.90
C ALA A 9 -95.72 -52.59 -4.91
N ASN A 10 -95.25 -51.77 -3.96
CA ASN A 10 -95.73 -50.39 -3.82
C ASN A 10 -95.16 -49.44 -4.90
N GLU A 11 -96.01 -48.99 -5.83
CA GLU A 11 -95.62 -48.21 -7.01
C GLU A 11 -95.10 -46.81 -6.69
N SER A 12 -95.51 -46.20 -5.57
CA SER A 12 -95.11 -44.84 -5.18
C SER A 12 -93.63 -44.71 -4.78
N ARG A 13 -92.87 -45.80 -4.77
CA ARG A 13 -91.45 -45.85 -4.39
C ARG A 13 -90.51 -46.23 -5.56
N LYS A 14 -91.05 -46.55 -6.74
CA LYS A 14 -90.26 -46.85 -7.95
C LYS A 14 -89.90 -45.54 -8.65
N ARG A 15 -88.59 -45.29 -8.83
CA ARG A 15 -88.09 -44.18 -9.66
C ARG A 15 -87.67 -44.79 -11.00
N ASP A 16 -88.39 -44.47 -12.07
CA ASP A 16 -87.97 -44.82 -13.42
C ASP A 16 -86.71 -44.03 -13.75
N LEU A 17 -85.57 -44.72 -13.74
CA LEU A 17 -84.27 -44.11 -14.04
C LEU A 17 -84.06 -43.87 -15.55
N GLY A 18 -85.00 -44.32 -16.39
CA GLY A 18 -84.85 -44.26 -17.84
C GLY A 18 -83.68 -45.10 -18.35
N GLY A 19 -83.70 -45.41 -19.64
CA GLY A 19 -82.76 -46.33 -20.27
C GLY A 19 -83.46 -47.60 -20.73
N LYS A 20 -82.99 -48.14 -21.85
CA LYS A 20 -83.38 -49.47 -22.33
C LYS A 20 -82.30 -50.44 -21.90
N ASP A 21 -82.71 -51.57 -21.33
CA ASP A 21 -81.80 -52.68 -21.14
C ASP A 21 -81.36 -53.16 -22.52
N PRO A 22 -80.07 -53.09 -22.84
CA PRO A 22 -79.59 -53.51 -24.14
C PRO A 22 -79.86 -55.01 -24.29
N SER A 23 -80.36 -55.37 -25.46
CA SER A 23 -80.57 -56.78 -25.80
C SER A 23 -79.21 -57.50 -25.90
N GLU A 24 -79.20 -58.81 -25.67
CA GLU A 24 -78.01 -59.66 -25.82
C GLU A 24 -77.20 -59.39 -27.11
N PRO A 25 -77.81 -59.23 -28.31
CA PRO A 25 -77.07 -58.88 -29.52
C PRO A 25 -76.51 -57.44 -29.54
N GLU A 26 -77.13 -56.49 -28.85
CA GLU A 26 -76.60 -55.12 -28.72
C GLU A 26 -75.38 -55.08 -27.80
N LEU A 27 -75.40 -55.87 -26.73
CA LEU A 27 -74.24 -56.06 -25.85
C LEU A 27 -73.07 -56.71 -26.59
N LEU A 28 -73.32 -57.76 -27.37
CA LEU A 28 -72.29 -58.43 -28.17
C LEU A 28 -71.63 -57.47 -29.17
N LYS A 29 -72.43 -56.69 -29.92
CA LYS A 29 -71.89 -55.66 -30.83
C LYS A 29 -71.07 -54.60 -30.10
N LYS A 30 -71.47 -54.23 -28.88
CA LYS A 30 -70.73 -53.25 -28.09
C LYS A 30 -69.41 -53.81 -27.58
N ILE A 31 -69.38 -55.08 -27.20
CA ILE A 31 -68.15 -55.80 -26.83
C ILE A 31 -67.19 -55.83 -28.03
N GLU A 32 -67.64 -56.25 -29.21
CA GLU A 32 -66.81 -56.24 -30.43
C GLU A 32 -66.24 -54.85 -30.74
N GLN A 33 -67.05 -53.80 -30.61
CA GLN A 33 -66.58 -52.42 -30.81
C GLN A 33 -65.49 -52.04 -29.81
N LEU A 34 -65.69 -52.36 -28.53
CA LEU A 34 -64.73 -52.05 -27.46
C LEU A 34 -63.43 -52.86 -27.61
N GLU A 35 -63.51 -54.10 -28.08
CA GLU A 35 -62.33 -54.93 -28.38
C GLU A 35 -61.48 -54.31 -29.49
N VAL A 36 -62.10 -53.84 -30.57
CA VAL A 36 -61.37 -53.14 -31.65
C VAL A 36 -60.75 -51.84 -31.15
N GLU A 37 -61.47 -51.05 -30.37
CA GLU A 37 -60.94 -49.82 -29.76
C GLU A 37 -59.81 -50.09 -28.78
N LEU A 38 -59.88 -51.19 -28.02
CA LEU A 38 -58.83 -51.60 -27.08
C LEU A 38 -57.55 -51.96 -27.84
N VAL A 39 -57.64 -52.79 -28.87
CA VAL A 39 -56.48 -53.18 -29.69
C VAL A 39 -55.82 -51.96 -30.33
N GLN A 40 -56.60 -51.00 -30.85
CA GLN A 40 -56.07 -49.76 -31.41
C GLN A 40 -55.35 -48.89 -30.36
N LYS A 41 -55.81 -48.90 -29.10
CA LYS A 41 -55.15 -48.17 -28.01
C LYS A 41 -53.88 -48.87 -27.55
N GLU A 42 -53.88 -50.20 -27.49
CA GLU A 42 -52.69 -51.00 -27.15
C GLU A 42 -51.57 -50.81 -28.18
N GLU A 43 -51.90 -50.81 -29.47
CA GLU A 43 -50.94 -50.53 -30.55
C GLU A 43 -50.32 -49.13 -30.40
N LYS A 44 -51.16 -48.10 -30.21
CA LYS A 44 -50.69 -46.73 -29.98
C LYS A 44 -49.83 -46.61 -28.73
N LEU A 45 -50.19 -47.31 -27.65
CA LEU A 45 -49.43 -47.29 -26.41
C LEU A 45 -48.02 -47.86 -26.64
N LEU A 46 -47.91 -48.99 -27.34
CA LEU A 46 -46.62 -49.60 -27.71
C LEU A 46 -45.77 -48.66 -28.59
N GLU A 47 -46.38 -47.98 -29.57
CA GLU A 47 -45.68 -46.97 -30.37
C GLU A 47 -45.14 -45.82 -29.52
N THR A 48 -45.95 -45.31 -28.60
CA THR A 48 -45.53 -44.22 -27.71
C THR A 48 -44.44 -44.65 -26.74
N ASP A 49 -44.48 -45.88 -26.22
CA ASP A 49 -43.44 -46.41 -25.35
C ASP A 49 -42.12 -46.55 -26.09
N PHE A 50 -42.14 -47.08 -27.32
CA PHE A 50 -40.94 -47.17 -28.16
C PHE A 50 -40.34 -45.79 -28.46
N LEU A 51 -41.18 -44.80 -28.75
CA LEU A 51 -40.75 -43.41 -28.94
C LEU A 51 -40.13 -42.82 -27.67
N CYS A 52 -40.77 -43.02 -26.52
CA CYS A 52 -40.27 -42.56 -25.22
C CYS A 52 -38.89 -43.17 -24.89
N GLU A 53 -38.72 -44.48 -25.12
CA GLU A 53 -37.41 -45.13 -24.96
C GLU A 53 -36.35 -44.54 -25.89
N HIS A 54 -36.71 -44.31 -27.16
CA HIS A 54 -35.78 -43.74 -28.14
C HIS A 54 -35.35 -42.32 -27.76
N VAL A 55 -36.31 -41.47 -27.40
CA VAL A 55 -36.05 -40.09 -26.95
C VAL A 55 -35.22 -40.08 -25.66
N SER A 56 -35.50 -40.99 -24.72
CA SER A 56 -34.71 -41.12 -23.49
C SER A 56 -33.25 -41.47 -23.79
N ARG A 57 -33.02 -42.48 -24.65
CA ARG A 57 -31.66 -42.86 -25.08
C ARG A 57 -30.91 -41.73 -25.78
N LEU A 58 -31.59 -40.97 -26.66
CA LEU A 58 -30.99 -39.81 -27.31
C LEU A 58 -30.64 -38.71 -26.30
N THR A 59 -31.54 -38.45 -25.36
CA THR A 59 -31.35 -37.44 -24.31
C THR A 59 -30.18 -37.79 -23.41
N ASP A 60 -30.05 -39.06 -23.01
CA ASP A 60 -28.96 -39.53 -22.16
C ASP A 60 -27.61 -39.45 -22.90
N ARG A 61 -27.58 -39.76 -24.20
CA ARG A 61 -26.38 -39.57 -25.02
C ARG A 61 -25.95 -38.10 -25.08
N ILE A 62 -26.88 -37.18 -25.33
CA ILE A 62 -26.60 -35.74 -25.37
C ILE A 62 -26.14 -35.25 -24.00
N ARG A 63 -26.73 -35.75 -22.91
CA ARG A 63 -26.32 -35.41 -21.55
C ARG A 63 -24.89 -35.87 -21.28
N ALA A 64 -24.55 -37.11 -21.64
CA ALA A 64 -23.22 -37.65 -21.46
C ALA A 64 -22.16 -36.85 -22.24
N THR A 65 -22.44 -36.48 -23.49
CA THR A 65 -21.52 -35.66 -24.28
C THR A 65 -21.38 -34.24 -23.72
N ALA A 66 -22.47 -33.63 -23.25
CA ALA A 66 -22.44 -32.32 -22.61
C ALA A 66 -21.65 -32.34 -21.30
N GLU A 67 -21.84 -33.33 -20.43
CA GLU A 67 -21.07 -33.46 -19.18
C GLU A 67 -19.58 -33.67 -19.45
N ASN A 68 -19.23 -34.50 -20.44
CA ASN A 68 -17.83 -34.69 -20.82
C ASN A 68 -17.19 -33.39 -21.34
N GLY A 69 -17.91 -32.62 -22.17
CA GLY A 69 -17.43 -31.34 -22.69
C GLY A 69 -17.26 -30.25 -21.62
N LYS A 70 -18.05 -30.27 -20.54
CA LYS A 70 -17.91 -29.30 -19.44
C LYS A 70 -16.55 -29.37 -18.77
N GLN A 71 -16.03 -30.57 -18.54
CA GLN A 71 -14.75 -30.76 -17.86
C GLN A 71 -13.58 -30.24 -18.70
N ASP A 72 -13.56 -30.54 -19.99
CA ASP A 72 -12.54 -30.05 -20.92
C ASP A 72 -12.57 -28.53 -21.05
N THR A 73 -13.77 -27.96 -21.16
CA THR A 73 -13.98 -26.51 -21.24
C THR A 73 -13.48 -25.83 -19.97
N LEU A 74 -13.75 -26.40 -18.80
CA LEU A 74 -13.27 -25.89 -17.50
C LEU A 74 -11.74 -25.95 -17.41
N LEU A 75 -11.11 -27.05 -17.82
CA LEU A 75 -9.66 -27.19 -17.84
C LEU A 75 -9.01 -26.15 -18.78
N LEU A 76 -9.59 -25.96 -19.96
CA LEU A 76 -9.13 -24.93 -20.91
C LEU A 76 -9.28 -23.53 -20.31
N ALA A 77 -10.43 -23.21 -19.70
CA ALA A 77 -10.66 -21.91 -19.07
C ALA A 77 -9.65 -21.62 -17.94
N LYS A 78 -9.33 -22.62 -17.11
CA LYS A 78 -8.29 -22.50 -16.07
C LYS A 78 -6.92 -22.21 -16.67
N ARG A 79 -6.49 -22.98 -17.67
CA ARG A 79 -5.21 -22.77 -18.35
C ARG A 79 -5.12 -21.39 -19.00
N THR A 80 -6.18 -20.95 -19.67
CA THR A 80 -6.24 -19.62 -20.28
C THR A 80 -6.14 -18.51 -19.23
N SER A 81 -6.84 -18.65 -18.11
CA SER A 81 -6.76 -17.69 -16.99
C SER A 81 -5.34 -17.60 -16.40
N GLU A 82 -4.68 -18.74 -16.20
CA GLU A 82 -3.28 -18.78 -15.74
C GLU A 82 -2.32 -18.11 -16.72
N LEU A 83 -2.47 -18.36 -18.02
CA LEU A 83 -1.68 -17.70 -19.06
C LEU A 83 -1.91 -16.19 -19.07
N GLN A 84 -3.17 -15.76 -18.96
CA GLN A 84 -3.52 -14.34 -18.89
C GLN A 84 -2.87 -13.66 -17.67
N LYS A 85 -2.85 -14.33 -16.52
CA LYS A 85 -2.14 -13.84 -15.33
C LYS A 85 -0.64 -13.69 -15.59
N LYS A 86 0.01 -14.72 -16.16
CA LYS A 86 1.44 -14.68 -16.50
C LYS A 86 1.76 -13.55 -17.48
N ILE A 87 0.90 -13.31 -18.47
CA ILE A 87 1.05 -12.20 -19.42
C ILE A 87 0.99 -10.87 -18.68
N LYS A 88 -0.04 -10.65 -17.85
CA LYS A 88 -0.17 -9.41 -17.06
C LYS A 88 1.05 -9.16 -16.18
N ASP A 89 1.53 -10.17 -15.47
CA ASP A 89 2.71 -10.06 -14.61
C ASP A 89 3.97 -9.69 -15.42
N ARG A 90 4.14 -10.29 -16.61
CA ARG A 90 5.25 -9.96 -17.51
C ARG A 90 5.14 -8.55 -18.09
N THR A 91 3.94 -8.13 -18.51
CA THR A 91 3.70 -6.77 -18.99
C THR A 91 3.99 -5.73 -17.90
N GLN A 92 3.61 -6.00 -16.64
CA GLN A 92 3.93 -5.11 -15.52
C GLN A 92 5.45 -4.99 -15.30
N LYS A 93 6.17 -6.11 -15.33
CA LYS A 93 7.65 -6.11 -15.25
C LYS A 93 8.28 -5.36 -16.42
N MET A 94 7.77 -5.55 -17.62
CA MET A 94 8.23 -4.82 -18.81
C MET A 94 8.02 -3.31 -18.67
N MET A 95 6.85 -2.87 -18.19
CA MET A 95 6.59 -1.45 -17.95
C MET A 95 7.56 -0.85 -16.92
N ALA A 96 7.85 -1.58 -15.82
CA ALA A 96 8.83 -1.13 -14.83
C ALA A 96 10.23 -0.98 -15.44
N LEU A 97 10.68 -1.96 -16.21
CA LEU A 97 11.98 -1.91 -16.89
C LEU A 97 12.06 -0.77 -17.92
N VAL A 98 10.98 -0.51 -18.66
CA VAL A 98 10.91 0.61 -19.61
C VAL A 98 10.99 1.95 -18.88
N ALA A 99 10.33 2.09 -17.73
CA ALA A 99 10.42 3.30 -16.90
C ALA A 99 11.84 3.50 -16.35
N GLU A 100 12.46 2.44 -15.83
CA GLU A 100 13.85 2.49 -15.37
C GLU A 100 14.80 2.90 -16.50
N LEU A 101 14.66 2.29 -17.67
CA LEU A 101 15.47 2.61 -18.85
C LEU A 101 15.26 4.07 -19.29
N SER A 102 14.03 4.57 -19.28
CA SER A 102 13.73 5.98 -19.58
C SER A 102 14.40 6.93 -18.58
N MET A 103 14.37 6.62 -17.28
CA MET A 103 15.07 7.42 -16.26
C MET A 103 16.58 7.42 -16.48
N LYS A 104 17.17 6.26 -16.82
CA LYS A 104 18.60 6.16 -17.13
C LYS A 104 18.96 6.92 -18.40
N GLN A 105 18.15 6.84 -19.45
CA GLN A 105 18.34 7.62 -20.67
C GLN A 105 18.30 9.13 -20.38
N ALA A 106 17.33 9.60 -19.61
CA ALA A 106 17.24 11.00 -19.19
C ALA A 106 18.48 11.43 -18.39
N LEU A 107 19.00 10.58 -17.50
CA LEU A 107 20.23 10.84 -16.77
C LEU A 107 21.43 10.93 -17.70
N THR A 108 21.58 10.01 -18.65
CA THR A 108 22.66 10.03 -19.63
C THR A 108 22.65 11.31 -20.45
N ILE A 109 21.47 11.76 -20.92
CA ILE A 109 21.33 13.01 -21.66
C ILE A 109 21.76 14.21 -20.81
N LYS A 110 21.35 14.26 -19.54
CA LYS A 110 21.78 15.33 -18.61
C LYS A 110 23.28 15.34 -18.40
N LEU A 111 23.89 14.19 -18.15
CA LEU A 111 25.34 14.08 -17.95
C LEU A 111 26.11 14.46 -19.23
N GLN A 112 25.61 14.06 -20.41
CA GLN A 112 26.19 14.47 -21.68
C GLN A 112 26.13 15.98 -21.88
N GLN A 113 25.03 16.62 -21.49
CA GLN A 113 24.92 18.08 -21.53
C GLN A 113 25.91 18.73 -20.55
N GLU A 114 26.00 18.25 -19.31
CA GLU A 114 26.97 18.79 -18.33
C GLU A 114 28.41 18.66 -18.79
N VAL A 115 28.77 17.55 -19.44
CA VAL A 115 30.12 17.37 -20.01
C VAL A 115 30.38 18.42 -21.08
N LYS A 116 29.44 18.62 -22.00
CA LYS A 116 29.56 19.64 -23.06
C LYS A 116 29.66 21.05 -22.48
N ASP A 117 28.83 21.39 -21.49
CA ASP A 117 28.83 22.70 -20.85
C ASP A 117 30.17 22.97 -20.15
N LYS A 118 30.69 21.97 -19.41
CA LYS A 118 32.01 22.06 -18.75
C LYS A 118 33.16 22.13 -19.74
N GLU A 119 33.09 21.39 -20.84
CA GLU A 119 34.09 21.45 -21.90
C GLU A 119 34.11 22.83 -22.57
N GLN A 120 32.95 23.39 -22.90
CA GLN A 120 32.84 24.75 -23.44
C GLN A 120 33.37 25.80 -22.47
N PHE A 121 33.01 25.67 -21.18
CA PHE A 121 33.54 26.53 -20.13
C PHE A 121 35.07 26.43 -20.04
N PHE A 122 35.61 25.22 -20.03
CA PHE A 122 37.06 24.98 -19.99
C PHE A 122 37.75 25.59 -21.21
N MET A 123 37.22 25.39 -22.42
CA MET A 123 37.78 25.99 -23.63
C MET A 123 37.79 27.52 -23.57
N THR A 124 36.72 28.12 -23.04
CA THR A 124 36.62 29.57 -22.85
C THR A 124 37.67 30.09 -21.87
N VAL A 125 37.85 29.41 -20.74
CA VAL A 125 38.84 29.78 -19.72
C VAL A 125 40.25 29.60 -20.25
N SER A 126 40.55 28.46 -20.87
CA SER A 126 41.87 28.18 -21.46
C SER A 126 42.25 29.22 -22.51
N SER A 127 41.33 29.55 -23.42
CA SER A 127 41.56 30.59 -24.43
C SER A 127 41.85 31.97 -23.82
N ARG A 128 41.17 32.34 -22.72
CA ARG A 128 41.45 33.59 -22.00
C ARG A 128 42.81 33.58 -21.33
N ILE A 129 43.18 32.47 -20.69
CA ILE A 129 44.48 32.31 -20.04
C ILE A 129 45.61 32.41 -21.09
N ASP A 130 45.45 31.77 -22.25
CA ASP A 130 46.41 31.86 -23.36
C ASP A 130 46.57 33.31 -23.86
N GLN A 131 45.50 34.09 -23.80
CA GLN A 131 45.50 35.53 -24.13
C GLN A 131 45.97 36.43 -22.97
N GLY A 132 46.31 35.86 -21.80
CA GLY A 132 46.69 36.61 -20.60
C GLY A 132 45.54 37.38 -19.94
N LEU A 133 44.29 37.09 -20.31
CA LEU A 133 43.09 37.71 -19.75
C LEU A 133 42.66 37.01 -18.45
N PRO A 134 42.06 37.74 -17.49
CA PRO A 134 41.60 37.14 -16.25
C PRO A 134 40.47 36.12 -16.48
N PRO A 135 40.38 35.07 -15.64
CA PRO A 135 39.27 34.13 -15.66
C PRO A 135 37.90 34.83 -15.52
N PRO A 136 36.80 34.19 -15.95
CA PRO A 136 35.46 34.71 -15.76
C PRO A 136 35.18 35.06 -14.29
N LYS A 137 34.44 36.15 -14.06
CA LYS A 137 34.12 36.65 -12.71
C LYS A 137 33.47 35.57 -11.85
N GLU A 138 32.58 34.77 -12.41
CA GLU A 138 31.90 33.68 -11.70
C GLU A 138 32.91 32.68 -11.09
N THR A 139 33.94 32.31 -11.86
CA THR A 139 35.01 31.40 -11.42
C THR A 139 35.81 31.99 -10.27
N GLU A 140 36.08 33.29 -10.30
CA GLU A 140 36.77 34.00 -9.22
C GLU A 140 35.94 33.98 -7.92
N HIS A 141 34.62 34.21 -8.02
CA HIS A 141 33.74 34.17 -6.85
C HIS A 141 33.67 32.77 -6.24
N GLU A 142 33.61 31.73 -7.07
CA GLU A 142 33.66 30.34 -6.61
C GLU A 142 34.98 30.01 -5.92
N TRP A 143 36.11 30.47 -6.49
CA TRP A 143 37.43 30.29 -5.91
C TRP A 143 37.55 30.95 -4.53
N LEU A 144 37.10 32.20 -4.40
CA LEU A 144 37.07 32.91 -3.12
C LEU A 144 36.20 32.19 -2.07
N LYS A 145 35.10 31.58 -2.50
CA LYS A 145 34.24 30.76 -1.63
C LYS A 145 34.96 29.50 -1.15
N VAL A 146 35.70 28.82 -2.03
CA VAL A 146 36.52 27.65 -1.67
C VAL A 146 37.57 28.03 -0.63
N LEU A 147 38.33 29.10 -0.87
CA LEU A 147 39.35 29.60 0.07
C LEU A 147 38.75 29.94 1.45
N ARG A 148 37.59 30.61 1.48
CA ARG A 148 36.87 30.88 2.73
C ARG A 148 36.50 29.60 3.45
N ASN A 149 35.94 28.62 2.75
CA ASN A 149 35.52 27.36 3.33
C ASN A 149 36.70 26.54 3.86
N GLU A 150 37.83 26.54 3.16
CA GLU A 150 39.05 25.90 3.61
C GLU A 150 39.60 26.53 4.89
N LYS A 151 39.61 27.87 4.96
CA LYS A 151 40.00 28.59 6.16
C LYS A 151 39.12 28.21 7.35
N MET A 152 37.79 28.24 7.16
CA MET A 152 36.84 27.84 8.19
C MET A 152 37.03 26.39 8.65
N ARG A 153 37.32 25.46 7.71
CA ARG A 153 37.58 24.05 8.04
C ARG A 153 38.88 23.89 8.84
N LYS A 154 39.94 24.62 8.48
CA LYS A 154 41.21 24.62 9.22
C LYS A 154 41.01 25.15 10.64
N GLU A 155 40.36 26.30 10.79
CA GLU A 155 40.05 26.88 12.10
C GLU A 155 39.20 25.95 12.96
N ALA A 156 38.18 25.29 12.37
CA ALA A 156 37.36 24.32 13.07
C ALA A 156 38.15 23.08 13.50
N ALA A 157 39.05 22.59 12.65
CA ALA A 157 39.92 21.46 12.96
C ALA A 157 40.92 21.81 14.07
N GLU A 158 41.53 23.00 14.02
CA GLU A 158 42.43 23.52 15.06
C GLU A 158 41.70 23.71 16.38
N ALA A 159 40.49 24.28 16.37
CA ALA A 159 39.66 24.43 17.57
C ALA A 159 39.25 23.08 18.17
N ARG A 160 39.07 22.05 17.34
CA ARG A 160 38.76 20.69 17.80
C ARG A 160 40.00 19.99 18.37
N ALA A 161 41.16 20.18 17.74
CA ALA A 161 42.44 19.65 18.22
C ALA A 161 42.86 20.29 19.55
N LYS A 162 42.69 21.62 19.70
CA LYS A 162 42.92 22.32 20.98
C LYS A 162 42.02 21.79 22.08
N ARG A 163 40.72 21.63 21.83
CA ARG A 163 39.78 21.04 22.79
C ARG A 163 40.17 19.60 23.19
N ALA A 164 40.56 18.77 22.23
CA ALA A 164 41.02 17.41 22.53
C ALA A 164 42.32 17.40 23.36
N ALA A 165 43.28 18.28 23.07
CA ALA A 165 44.50 18.41 23.86
C ALA A 165 44.24 18.95 25.27
N GLU A 166 43.29 19.88 25.42
CA GLU A 166 42.82 20.35 26.73
C GLU A 166 42.15 19.19 27.51
N GLU A 167 41.25 18.43 26.89
CA GLU A 167 40.62 17.25 27.48
C GLU A 167 41.65 16.19 27.92
N GLU A 168 42.68 15.94 27.10
CA GLU A 168 43.78 15.02 27.42
C GLU A 168 44.66 15.53 28.57
N GLN A 169 44.97 16.83 28.62
CA GLN A 169 45.67 17.45 29.76
C GLN A 169 44.83 17.38 31.04
N VAL A 170 43.50 17.54 30.95
CA VAL A 170 42.60 17.33 32.09
C VAL A 170 42.56 15.85 32.50
N ALA A 171 42.80 14.92 31.56
CA ALA A 171 42.85 13.46 31.79
C ALA A 171 44.17 12.92 32.33
N ALA A 172 45.15 13.78 32.59
CA ALA A 172 46.42 13.36 33.18
C ALA A 172 46.19 12.70 34.57
N PRO A 173 46.86 11.55 34.85
CA PRO A 173 46.68 10.81 36.08
C PRO A 173 47.04 11.67 37.30
N GLY A 174 46.08 11.87 38.20
CA GLY A 174 46.20 12.71 39.40
C GLY A 174 45.23 13.91 39.45
N ARG A 175 44.54 14.23 38.35
CA ARG A 175 43.54 15.31 38.29
C ARG A 175 42.12 14.71 38.29
N VAL A 176 41.23 15.22 39.15
CA VAL A 176 39.83 14.76 39.24
C VAL A 176 39.05 15.31 38.05
N HIS A 177 38.50 14.43 37.21
CA HIS A 177 37.64 14.79 36.09
C HIS A 177 36.30 15.36 36.59
N THR A 178 36.07 16.65 36.36
CA THR A 178 34.76 17.28 36.62
C THR A 178 34.38 18.19 35.44
N THR A 179 33.14 18.05 34.98
CA THR A 179 32.50 18.94 33.98
C THR A 179 31.87 20.18 34.63
N ALA A 180 31.92 20.28 35.95
CA ALA A 180 31.45 21.44 36.69
C ALA A 180 32.50 22.56 36.59
N GLU A 181 32.08 23.76 36.17
CA GLU A 181 32.93 24.95 36.33
C GLU A 181 33.33 25.10 37.80
N GLN A 182 34.61 25.32 38.07
CA GLN A 182 35.04 25.67 39.42
C GLN A 182 34.25 26.90 39.88
N ARG A 183 33.61 26.77 41.05
CA ARG A 183 32.90 27.91 41.63
C ARG A 183 33.92 29.04 41.83
N PRO A 184 33.59 30.29 41.50
CA PRO A 184 34.42 31.45 41.83
C PRO A 184 34.79 31.51 43.32
N ASN A 185 34.01 30.81 44.16
CA ASN A 185 34.14 30.76 45.60
C ASN A 185 34.93 29.52 46.07
N ALA A 186 35.68 28.82 45.20
CA ALA A 186 36.59 27.75 45.60
C ALA A 186 37.74 28.36 46.40
N TYR A 187 37.51 28.46 47.71
CA TYR A 187 38.33 29.18 48.66
C TYR A 187 39.51 28.32 49.12
N ILE A 188 40.46 28.09 48.22
CA ILE A 188 41.76 27.50 48.56
C ILE A 188 42.81 28.41 47.93
N PRO A 189 43.54 29.21 48.73
CA PRO A 189 44.67 29.97 48.22
C PRO A 189 45.72 29.02 47.64
N GLU A 190 46.24 29.30 46.44
CA GLU A 190 47.33 28.51 45.83
C GLU A 190 48.72 28.84 46.45
N ASP A 191 48.79 29.81 47.37
CA ASP A 191 50.01 30.22 48.04
C ASP A 191 50.45 29.19 49.10
N ALA A 192 51.66 28.64 48.91
CA ALA A 192 52.26 27.57 49.72
C ALA A 192 52.46 27.88 51.22
N TYR A 193 52.23 29.13 51.65
CA TYR A 193 52.43 29.59 53.02
C TYR A 193 51.13 29.78 53.82
N SER A 194 49.97 29.43 53.24
CA SER A 194 48.67 29.58 53.90
C SER A 194 47.93 28.25 54.03
N LEU A 195 47.28 28.03 55.19
CA LEU A 195 46.50 26.81 55.43
C LEU A 195 45.36 26.69 54.41
N PRO A 196 45.05 25.48 53.90
CA PRO A 196 44.03 25.24 52.89
C PRO A 196 42.62 25.28 53.50
N LEU A 197 42.32 26.36 54.22
CA LEU A 197 41.05 26.58 54.89
C LEU A 197 40.31 27.72 54.18
N PRO A 198 39.01 27.53 53.87
CA PRO A 198 38.15 28.60 53.39
C PRO A 198 38.13 29.75 54.40
N ARG A 199 38.70 30.91 54.06
CA ARG A 199 38.44 32.12 54.85
C ARG A 199 37.06 32.67 54.45
N PRO A 200 36.34 33.34 55.34
CA PRO A 200 35.10 34.00 54.95
C PRO A 200 35.43 35.30 54.21
N TYR A 201 34.95 35.47 52.97
CA TYR A 201 34.79 36.82 52.43
C TYR A 201 33.72 37.49 53.28
N GLY A 202 34.02 38.63 53.90
CA GLY A 202 33.07 39.36 54.76
C GLY A 202 31.85 39.87 53.99
N ALA A 203 31.28 41.01 54.38
CA ALA A 203 30.07 41.56 53.75
C ALA A 203 30.17 41.81 52.22
N HIS A 204 31.38 41.77 51.65
CA HIS A 204 31.66 41.97 50.23
C HIS A 204 32.26 40.70 49.60
N ALA A 205 31.47 39.63 49.54
CA ALA A 205 31.89 38.41 48.84
C ALA A 205 31.92 38.64 47.31
N PRO A 206 32.99 38.21 46.61
CA PRO A 206 33.01 38.22 45.16
C PRO A 206 31.88 37.34 44.63
N PHE A 207 31.04 37.93 43.79
CA PHE A 207 29.92 37.26 43.13
C PHE A 207 30.24 37.16 41.64
N LYS A 208 30.04 35.99 41.02
CA LYS A 208 30.04 35.86 39.55
C LYS A 208 28.65 36.22 39.05
N PRO A 209 28.50 37.33 38.30
CA PRO A 209 27.23 37.64 37.66
C PRO A 209 26.78 36.47 36.79
N SER A 210 25.51 36.11 36.90
CA SER A 210 24.89 35.18 35.97
C SER A 210 25.05 35.71 34.55
N GLU A 211 25.39 34.83 33.60
CA GLU A 211 25.42 35.25 32.21
C GLU A 211 24.06 35.84 31.79
N PRO A 212 24.07 36.96 31.05
CA PRO A 212 22.84 37.58 30.60
C PRO A 212 22.04 36.56 29.77
N SER A 213 20.79 36.33 30.16
CA SER A 213 19.95 35.35 29.46
C SER A 213 19.72 35.78 28.01
N SER A 214 19.54 34.82 27.10
CA SER A 214 19.26 35.11 25.68
C SER A 214 18.05 36.06 25.49
N HIS A 215 17.13 36.09 26.46
CA HIS A 215 15.95 36.94 26.48
C HIS A 215 16.24 38.42 26.77
N MET A 216 17.44 38.80 27.22
CA MET A 216 17.80 40.21 27.46
C MET A 216 17.85 41.06 26.18
N ARG A 217 17.82 40.46 24.99
CA ARG A 217 17.75 41.19 23.71
C ARG A 217 16.49 42.06 23.57
N HIS A 218 15.44 41.76 24.31
CA HIS A 218 14.16 42.48 24.27
C HIS A 218 13.98 43.49 25.42
N PHE A 219 14.89 43.53 26.41
CA PHE A 219 14.79 44.48 27.51
C PHE A 219 15.36 45.85 27.08
N ARG A 220 14.50 46.87 26.97
CA ARG A 220 14.90 48.25 26.71
C ARG A 220 14.92 49.04 28.01
N LYS A 221 16.07 49.64 28.34
CA LYS A 221 16.18 50.53 29.51
C LYS A 221 15.23 51.72 29.32
N PRO A 222 14.40 52.07 30.32
CA PRO A 222 13.50 53.21 30.21
C PRO A 222 14.30 54.51 30.08
N THR A 223 13.88 55.38 29.16
CA THR A 223 14.49 56.71 28.98
C THR A 223 14.05 57.62 30.13
N VAL A 224 15.02 58.06 30.94
CA VAL A 224 14.77 59.00 32.04
C VAL A 224 14.51 60.38 31.43
N LYS A 225 13.29 60.91 31.59
CA LYS A 225 12.97 62.26 31.13
C LYS A 225 13.65 63.29 32.03
N PRO A 226 14.23 64.36 31.48
CA PRO A 226 14.80 65.43 32.28
C PRO A 226 13.69 66.11 33.10
N ILE A 227 13.97 66.34 34.37
CA ILE A 227 13.08 67.06 35.28
C ILE A 227 13.33 68.55 35.02
N GLU A 228 12.32 69.26 34.53
CA GLU A 228 12.39 70.72 34.39
C GLU A 228 12.30 71.35 35.79
N ILE A 229 13.31 72.15 36.15
CA ILE A 229 13.37 72.96 37.38
C ILE A 229 13.01 74.39 37.00
#